data_AF-A0A0N1MQG6-F1
#
_entry.id   AF-A0A0N1MQG6-F1
#
_cell.length_a   1.000
_cell.length_b   1.000
_cell.length_c   1.000
_cell.angle_alpha   90.00
_cell.angle_beta   90.00
_cell.angle_gamma   90.00
#
_symmetry.space_group_name_H-M   'P 1'
#
loop_
_entity.id
_entity.type
_entity.pdbx_description
1 polymer ?
#
loop_
_entity_poly.entity_id
_entity_poly.type
_entity_poly.pdbx_seq_one_letter_code
_entity_poly.pdbx_strand_id
1 'polypeptide(L)'
;MGIIPLYSMDLDSFYQQVHKQSLQKNYIHFRHRKLLSLEAYRLLTPQEKLSLKYSLILVSSQIESFIYLNTLSGVGISTQKGSHLQFDIKYYETLKDIGIGGKFHAMCVLPYFDKCILLGFEAF
;
A
#
# COMPACT_ATOMS: atom_id res chain seq x y z
N MET A 1 22.48 -31.89 9.34
CA MET A 1 22.40 -30.55 8.72
C MET A 1 21.01 -30.39 8.11
N GLY A 2 20.06 -29.84 8.87
CA GLY A 2 18.72 -29.55 8.36
C GLY A 2 18.76 -28.20 7.66
N ILE A 3 18.48 -28.20 6.36
CA ILE A 3 18.34 -26.98 5.57
C ILE A 3 17.02 -26.35 6.01
N ILE A 4 17.08 -25.25 6.76
CA ILE A 4 15.90 -24.44 7.09
C ILE A 4 15.41 -23.85 5.76
N PRO A 5 14.18 -24.11 5.30
CA PRO A 5 13.66 -23.39 4.15
C PRO A 5 13.48 -21.94 4.58
N LEU A 6 14.15 -21.01 3.91
CA LEU A 6 13.81 -19.59 3.99
C LEU A 6 12.38 -19.45 3.42
N TYR A 7 11.37 -19.50 4.28
CA TYR A 7 9.98 -19.27 3.89
C TYR A 7 9.82 -17.76 3.65
N SER A 8 10.25 -17.27 2.48
CA SER A 8 9.95 -15.91 2.06
C SER A 8 8.45 -15.86 1.74
N MET A 9 7.67 -15.29 2.64
CA MET A 9 6.26 -14.99 2.38
C MET A 9 6.15 -14.02 1.20
N ASP A 10 5.32 -14.34 0.22
CA ASP A 10 5.03 -13.44 -0.90
C ASP A 10 4.15 -12.25 -0.46
N LEU A 11 4.11 -11.20 -1.29
CA LEU A 11 3.40 -9.96 -0.95
C LEU A 11 1.88 -10.13 -0.83
N ASP A 12 1.27 -11.04 -1.59
CA ASP A 12 -0.16 -11.31 -1.49
C ASP A 12 -0.47 -12.02 -0.17
N SER A 13 0.30 -13.05 0.18
CA SER A 13 0.20 -13.74 1.47
C SER A 13 0.41 -12.77 2.65
N PHE A 14 1.41 -11.90 2.55
CA PHE A 14 1.66 -10.86 3.55
C PHE A 14 0.47 -9.89 3.67
N TYR A 15 -0.11 -9.50 2.53
CA TYR A 15 -1.31 -8.66 2.51
C TYR A 15 -2.48 -9.32 3.25
N GLN A 16 -2.77 -10.58 2.94
CA GLN A 16 -3.87 -11.33 3.57
C GLN A 16 -3.66 -11.46 5.08
N GLN A 17 -2.42 -11.71 5.53
CA GLN A 17 -2.09 -11.75 6.94
C GLN A 17 -2.34 -10.41 7.62
N VAL A 18 -1.83 -9.31 7.05
CA VAL A 18 -2.04 -7.94 7.57
C VAL A 18 -3.53 -7.61 7.60
N HIS A 19 -4.28 -7.97 6.56
CA HIS A 19 -5.72 -7.72 6.47
C HIS A 19 -6.48 -8.41 7.61
N LYS A 20 -6.27 -9.72 7.80
CA LYS A 20 -6.89 -10.49 8.89
C LYS A 20 -6.61 -9.89 10.26
N GLN A 21 -5.36 -9.50 10.51
CA GLN A 21 -4.95 -8.89 11.78
C GLN A 21 -5.54 -7.49 11.98
N SER A 22 -5.67 -6.72 10.90
CA SER A 22 -6.27 -5.38 10.92
C SER A 22 -7.75 -5.42 11.31
N LEU A 23 -8.52 -6.39 10.80
CA LEU A 23 -9.93 -6.58 11.15
C LEU A 23 -10.12 -6.86 12.65
N GLN A 24 -9.14 -7.53 13.27
CA GLN A 24 -9.12 -7.84 14.70
C GLN A 24 -8.52 -6.72 15.56
N LYS A 25 -8.12 -5.60 14.95
CA LYS A 25 -7.38 -4.50 15.59
C LYS A 25 -6.05 -4.92 16.24
N ASN A 26 -5.51 -6.07 15.84
CA ASN A 26 -4.24 -6.61 16.30
C ASN A 26 -3.12 -6.21 15.33
N TYR A 27 -2.77 -4.92 15.31
CA TYR A 27 -1.92 -4.37 14.24
C TYR A 27 -0.46 -4.83 14.32
N ILE A 28 0.08 -5.24 13.17
CA ILE A 28 1.53 -5.40 12.97
C ILE A 28 2.19 -4.02 13.10
N HIS A 29 3.42 -4.00 13.59
CA HIS A 29 4.21 -2.78 13.66
C HIS A 29 5.38 -2.83 12.68
N PHE A 30 5.51 -1.79 11.87
CA PHE A 30 6.65 -1.58 10.99
C PHE A 30 7.30 -0.24 11.35
N ARG A 31 8.57 -0.27 11.77
CA ARG A 31 9.30 0.92 12.26
C ARG A 31 8.47 1.74 13.28
N HIS A 32 7.94 1.05 14.28
CA HIS A 32 7.09 1.61 15.35
C HIS A 32 5.74 2.19 14.92
N ARG A 33 5.35 2.04 13.66
CA ARG A 33 4.04 2.47 13.15
C ARG A 33 3.14 1.26 12.97
N LYS A 34 1.88 1.38 13.36
CA LYS A 34 0.86 0.37 13.07
C LYS A 34 0.75 0.22 11.55
N LEU A 35 0.65 -1.01 11.06
CA LEU A 35 0.43 -1.35 9.67
C LEU A 35 -0.94 -2.00 9.53
N LEU A 36 -1.75 -1.50 8.61
CA LEU A 36 -3.09 -2.00 8.37
C LEU A 36 -3.36 -2.16 6.87
N SER A 37 -4.25 -3.07 6.49
CA SER A 37 -4.73 -3.14 5.09
C SER A 37 -5.67 -1.98 4.77
N LEU A 38 -5.70 -1.54 3.50
CA LEU A 38 -6.62 -0.52 3.01
C LEU A 38 -8.09 -0.88 3.25
N GLU A 39 -8.51 -2.12 3.01
CA GLU A 39 -9.92 -2.53 3.18
C GLU A 39 -10.34 -2.43 4.63
N ALA A 40 -9.53 -2.94 5.57
CA ALA A 40 -9.84 -2.82 6.99
C ALA A 40 -9.92 -1.36 7.45
N TYR A 41 -9.02 -0.50 6.96
CA TYR A 41 -9.06 0.94 7.27
C TYR A 41 -10.35 1.61 6.80
N ARG A 42 -10.90 1.21 5.66
CA ARG A 42 -12.16 1.77 5.12
C ARG A 42 -13.36 1.46 6.00
N LEU A 43 -13.35 0.33 6.70
CA LEU A 43 -14.40 -0.09 7.63
C LEU A 43 -14.38 0.67 8.96
N LEU A 44 -13.30 1.40 9.27
CA LEU A 44 -13.18 2.14 10.52
C LEU A 44 -14.05 3.39 10.54
N THR A 45 -14.59 3.67 11.73
CA THR A 45 -15.29 4.93 12.01
C THR A 45 -14.33 6.13 11.95
N PRO A 46 -14.83 7.37 11.74
CA PRO A 46 -13.99 8.56 11.76
C PRO A 46 -13.16 8.69 13.06
N GLN A 47 -13.74 8.36 14.22
CA GLN A 47 -13.05 8.42 15.51
C GLN A 47 -11.88 7.44 15.59
N GLU A 48 -12.05 6.22 15.08
CA GLU A 48 -10.97 5.23 15.05
C GLU A 48 -9.84 5.66 14.12
N LYS A 49 -10.16 6.27 12.97
CA LYS A 49 -9.17 6.78 12.02
C LYS A 49 -8.29 7.87 12.65
N LEU A 50 -8.83 8.73 13.52
CA LEU A 50 -8.06 9.74 14.26
C LEU A 50 -6.98 9.10 15.13
N SER A 51 -7.26 7.95 15.75
CA SER A 51 -6.29 7.23 16.60
C SER A 51 -5.15 6.55 15.82
N LEU A 52 -5.25 6.51 14.49
CA LEU A 52 -4.29 5.87 13.59
C LEU A 52 -3.40 6.87 12.86
N LYS A 53 -3.38 8.14 13.28
CA LYS A 53 -2.49 9.15 12.71
C LYS A 53 -1.04 8.65 12.63
N TYR A 54 -0.39 8.87 11.49
CA TYR A 54 0.97 8.41 11.17
C TYR A 54 1.17 6.90 11.01
N SER A 55 0.11 6.09 11.16
CA SER A 55 0.15 4.67 10.82
C SER A 55 0.33 4.48 9.32
N LEU A 56 0.64 3.25 8.93
CA LEU A 56 0.90 2.84 7.56
C LEU A 56 -0.28 2.03 7.05
N ILE A 57 -0.66 2.27 5.80
CA ILE A 57 -1.61 1.45 5.07
C ILE A 57 -0.89 0.66 4.01
N LEU A 58 -1.08 -0.65 4.04
CA LEU A 58 -0.74 -1.56 2.97
C LEU A 58 -1.88 -1.54 1.94
N VAL A 59 -1.51 -1.34 0.68
CA VAL A 59 -2.41 -1.30 -0.47
C VAL A 59 -1.99 -2.41 -1.42
N SER A 60 -2.96 -3.23 -1.86
CA SER A 60 -2.84 -4.16 -2.98
C SER A 60 -3.96 -3.83 -3.96
N SER A 61 -3.63 -3.40 -5.18
CA SER A 61 -4.62 -2.91 -6.13
C SER A 61 -4.09 -2.91 -7.56
N GLN A 62 -4.93 -2.51 -8.50
CA GLN A 62 -4.55 -2.23 -9.89
C GLN A 62 -4.59 -0.74 -10.17
N ILE A 63 -3.68 -0.27 -11.03
CA ILE A 63 -3.68 1.11 -11.52
C ILE A 63 -4.90 1.31 -12.40
N GLU A 64 -5.71 2.32 -12.13
CA GLU A 64 -6.86 2.68 -12.97
C GLU A 64 -6.50 3.83 -13.90
N SER A 65 -5.87 4.89 -13.38
CA SER A 65 -5.42 6.02 -14.19
C SER A 65 -4.26 6.76 -13.53
N PHE A 66 -3.51 7.51 -14.35
CA PHE A 66 -2.55 8.51 -13.86
C PHE A 66 -3.28 9.84 -13.71
N ILE A 67 -3.23 10.42 -12.52
CA ILE A 67 -3.98 11.64 -12.19
C ILE A 67 -3.14 12.88 -12.55
N TYR A 68 -1.88 12.91 -12.14
CA TYR A 68 -0.98 14.03 -12.42
C TYR A 68 0.49 13.62 -12.30
N LEU A 69 1.33 14.32 -13.06
CA LEU A 69 2.77 14.24 -13.03
C LEU A 69 3.33 15.65 -12.79
N ASN A 70 4.06 15.86 -11.71
CA ASN A 70 4.82 17.09 -11.48
C ASN A 70 6.16 16.71 -10.87
N THR A 71 7.26 17.23 -11.41
CA THR A 71 8.62 17.00 -10.88
C THR A 71 8.77 17.40 -9.41
N LEU A 72 7.96 18.35 -8.92
CA LEU A 72 7.94 18.78 -7.51
C LEU A 72 6.98 17.97 -6.63
N SER A 73 5.88 17.45 -7.19
CA SER A 73 4.83 16.77 -6.42
C SER A 73 4.81 15.25 -6.59
N GLY A 74 5.62 14.69 -7.48
CA GLY A 74 5.65 13.26 -7.76
C GLY A 74 4.57 12.80 -8.74
N VAL A 75 4.14 11.55 -8.58
CA VAL A 75 3.22 10.84 -9.48
C VAL A 75 1.96 10.45 -8.71
N GLY A 76 0.81 10.98 -9.13
CA GLY A 76 -0.50 10.59 -8.60
C GLY A 76 -1.15 9.51 -9.45
N ILE A 77 -1.67 8.46 -8.83
CA ILE A 77 -2.48 7.42 -9.49
C ILE A 77 -3.83 7.26 -8.81
N SER A 78 -4.86 6.93 -9.60
CA SER A 78 -6.10 6.33 -9.08
C SER A 78 -5.98 4.82 -9.16
N THR A 79 -6.66 4.14 -8.25
CA THR A 79 -6.68 2.68 -8.17
C THR A 79 -8.10 2.20 -8.40
N GLN A 80 -8.28 1.01 -8.95
CA GLN A 80 -9.62 0.43 -9.18
C GLN A 80 -10.44 0.27 -7.88
N LYS A 81 -9.76 0.23 -6.73
CA LYS A 81 -10.43 0.24 -5.42
C LYS A 81 -10.95 1.63 -5.04
N GLY A 82 -10.78 2.69 -5.83
CA GLY A 82 -11.23 4.05 -5.53
C GLY A 82 -10.33 4.82 -4.56
N SER A 83 -9.06 4.42 -4.42
CA SER A 83 -8.05 5.19 -3.66
C SER A 83 -7.20 6.03 -4.60
N HIS A 84 -6.83 7.24 -4.15
CA HIS A 84 -5.83 8.10 -4.78
C HIS A 84 -4.51 7.98 -4.00
N LEU A 85 -3.43 7.62 -4.70
CA LEU A 85 -2.11 7.42 -4.11
C LEU A 85 -1.11 8.37 -4.76
N GLN A 86 -0.20 8.90 -3.96
CA GLN A 86 0.88 9.76 -4.45
C GLN A 86 2.23 9.13 -4.12
N PHE A 87 3.05 9.02 -5.15
CA PHE A 87 4.40 8.47 -5.10
C PHE A 87 5.42 9.56 -5.42
N ASP A 88 6.64 9.38 -4.94
CA ASP A 88 7.78 10.19 -5.37
C ASP A 88 8.02 10.03 -6.89
N ILE A 89 8.52 11.09 -7.54
CA ILE A 89 8.77 11.12 -8.99
C ILE A 89 9.66 9.97 -9.47
N LYS A 90 10.56 9.46 -8.61
CA LYS A 90 11.44 8.33 -8.96
C LYS A 90 10.68 7.04 -9.31
N TYR A 91 9.42 6.91 -8.90
CA TYR A 91 8.60 5.74 -9.23
C TYR A 91 7.89 5.88 -10.59
N TYR A 92 8.04 7.01 -11.29
CA TYR A 92 7.30 7.30 -12.51
C TYR A 92 7.49 6.23 -13.59
N GLU A 93 8.73 5.93 -13.98
CA GLU A 93 8.99 4.94 -15.03
C GLU A 93 8.48 3.56 -14.61
N THR A 94 8.70 3.15 -13.35
CA THR A 94 8.18 1.88 -12.85
C THR A 94 6.65 1.81 -12.87
N LEU A 95 5.95 2.88 -12.46
CA LEU A 95 4.48 2.92 -12.50
C LEU A 95 3.96 2.88 -13.95
N LYS A 96 4.67 3.56 -14.86
CA LYS A 96 4.37 3.54 -16.29
C LYS A 96 4.57 2.14 -16.89
N ASP A 97 5.64 1.43 -16.50
CA ASP A 97 5.92 0.06 -16.92
C ASP A 97 4.87 -0.93 -16.39
N ILE A 98 4.40 -0.75 -15.15
CA ILE A 98 3.27 -1.52 -14.60
C ILE A 98 2.00 -1.30 -15.44
N GLY A 99 1.77 -0.06 -15.88
CA GLY A 99 0.68 0.29 -16.78
C GLY A 99 -0.71 0.27 -16.14
N ILE A 100 -1.69 0.76 -16.90
CA ILE A 100 -3.11 0.71 -16.50
C ILE A 100 -3.55 -0.77 -16.44
N GLY A 101 -4.24 -1.14 -15.36
CA GLY A 101 -4.62 -2.52 -15.05
C GLY A 101 -3.54 -3.34 -14.36
N GLY A 102 -2.29 -2.86 -14.33
CA GLY A 102 -1.19 -3.56 -13.67
C GLY A 102 -1.36 -3.63 -12.16
N LYS A 103 -1.09 -4.81 -11.60
CA LYS A 103 -1.24 -5.10 -10.16
C LYS A 103 0.01 -4.66 -9.41
N PHE A 104 -0.19 -3.97 -8.28
CA PHE A 104 0.89 -3.49 -7.44
C PHE A 104 0.56 -3.58 -5.95
N HIS A 105 1.64 -3.55 -5.17
CA HIS A 105 1.62 -3.45 -3.72
C HIS A 105 2.35 -2.19 -3.29
N ALA A 106 1.72 -1.39 -2.44
CA ALA A 106 2.30 -0.16 -1.91
C ALA A 106 2.04 -0.03 -0.42
N MET A 107 2.86 0.79 0.22
CA MET A 107 2.66 1.21 1.61
C MET A 107 2.62 2.73 1.69
N CYS A 108 1.55 3.27 2.26
CA CYS A 108 1.29 4.70 2.30
C CYS A 108 1.09 5.19 3.74
N VAL A 109 1.46 6.44 4.02
CA VAL A 109 1.27 7.06 5.34
C VAL A 109 -0.15 7.63 5.48
N LEU A 110 -0.80 7.36 6.61
CA LEU A 110 -2.07 8.00 6.98
C LEU A 110 -1.88 9.45 7.47
N PRO A 111 -2.90 10.31 7.26
CA PRO A 111 -4.22 9.99 6.72
C PRO A 111 -4.37 10.22 5.20
N TYR A 112 -3.37 10.82 4.55
CA TYR A 112 -3.56 11.43 3.23
C TYR A 112 -3.19 10.56 2.04
N PHE A 113 -2.48 9.44 2.24
CA PHE A 113 -1.98 8.61 1.14
C PHE A 113 -1.07 9.38 0.15
N ASP A 114 -0.48 10.47 0.62
CA ASP A 114 0.36 11.41 -0.13
C ASP A 114 1.84 10.96 -0.20
N LYS A 115 2.19 9.97 0.61
CA LYS A 115 3.55 9.43 0.76
C LYS A 115 3.52 7.93 0.67
N CYS A 116 3.60 7.42 -0.55
CA CYS A 116 3.61 5.99 -0.83
C CYS A 116 4.98 5.47 -1.25
N ILE A 117 5.28 4.25 -0.83
CA ILE A 117 6.44 3.45 -1.26
C ILE A 117 5.87 2.25 -2.03
N LEU A 118 6.36 2.05 -3.26
CA LEU A 118 6.08 0.85 -4.03
C LEU A 118 6.87 -0.32 -3.43
N LEU A 119 6.18 -1.41 -3.07
CA LEU A 119 6.79 -2.59 -2.43
C LEU A 119 7.06 -3.71 -3.43
N GLY A 120 6.20 -3.83 -4.44
CA GLY A 120 6.33 -4.84 -5.49
C GLY A 120 5.16 -4.75 -6.45
N PHE A 121 5.31 -5.40 -7.60
CA PHE A 121 4.35 -5.35 -8.69
C PHE A 121 4.49 -6.61 -9.54
N GLU A 122 3.42 -6.94 -10.26
CA GLU A 122 3.46 -7.91 -11.35
C GLU A 122 3.61 -7.10 -12.64
N ALA A 123 4.78 -7.18 -13.28
CA ALA A 123 4.98 -6.63 -14.61
C ALA A 123 4.46 -7.61 -15.67
N PHE A 124 3.86 -7.06 -16.72
CA PHE A 124 3.47 -7.79 -17.92
C PHE A 124 4.59 -7.78 -18.96
#